data_AF-A0A6V0CW97-F1
#
_entry.id   AF-A0A6V0CW97-F1
#
_cell.length_a   1.000
_cell.length_b   1.000
_cell.length_c   1.000
_cell.angle_alpha   90.00
_cell.angle_beta   90.00
_cell.angle_gamma   90.00
#
_symmetry.space_group_name_H-M   'P 1'
#
loop_
_entity.id
_entity.type
_entity.pdbx_description
1 polymer ?
#
loop_
_entity_poly.entity_id
_entity_poly.type
_entity_poly.pdbx_seq_one_letter_code
_entity_poly.pdbx_strand_id
1 'polypeptide(L)'
;NNNNNNNNNNKGGKNTRIGSDGSTTTTTMLEEHKQALERQHRFVIRDKFDYYDVFLAFEDDMLVRGQHVSHYLRLSTEIERLLSLAPLPKHDGTHALHDAHARDDSVENYADEKFFGDITKGQLERLIPGFIRVEVEVEMEVDADVVAGVDAHRNDHDRRQEAKSDALAIPADHDFVFSDDHRGTPRSHHHREVNVDPSICCLVPPKPNQGRGFPENLVVAPAPDDLIVWDTDIKAFSLRQFPPESDLLDWVVLMLGPGKGLKQNKRIGGFWSGRKDPSKGEKKPNTSHGGGVLPVPNRLAQQGGWMATKTQLIRMNNQLCKSNVLPPFNTRMGNNNKKDQHYYRDFGPQGVEFWSGSHQIFSGGDNHCNMQRILSMDPDHFSNHLLYHTSNNKQHQLKGERIARANDLFGQFNFVRKTAEREKIMLQTG
;
A
#
# COMPACT_ATOMS: atom_id res chain seq x y z
N ASN A 1 -15.63 -48.65 -1.65
CA ASN A 1 -16.78 -48.71 -0.74
C ASN A 1 -16.71 -47.55 0.24
N ASN A 2 -17.61 -46.59 0.02
CA ASN A 2 -18.13 -45.51 0.87
C ASN A 2 -17.18 -44.52 1.58
N ASN A 3 -17.05 -43.36 0.92
CA ASN A 3 -17.02 -42.02 1.48
C ASN A 3 -18.15 -41.78 2.49
N ASN A 4 -17.87 -41.07 3.57
CA ASN A 4 -18.86 -40.30 4.33
C ASN A 4 -18.34 -38.86 4.54
N ASN A 5 -18.68 -38.00 3.58
CA ASN A 5 -18.66 -36.54 3.75
C ASN A 5 -20.03 -36.12 4.27
N ASN A 6 -20.10 -35.64 5.52
CA ASN A 6 -21.28 -35.00 6.06
C ASN A 6 -21.38 -33.56 5.54
N ASN A 7 -22.11 -33.38 4.44
CA ASN A 7 -22.64 -32.10 3.99
C ASN A 7 -23.93 -31.77 4.76
N ASN A 8 -23.84 -30.92 5.78
CA ASN A 8 -25.02 -30.30 6.39
C ASN A 8 -25.54 -29.16 5.50
N ASN A 9 -26.42 -29.50 4.56
CA ASN A 9 -27.29 -28.54 3.89
C ASN A 9 -28.44 -28.15 4.84
N ASN A 10 -28.26 -27.05 5.57
CA ASN A 10 -29.37 -26.40 6.26
C ASN A 10 -30.26 -25.69 5.23
N LYS A 11 -31.33 -26.38 4.80
CA LYS A 11 -32.47 -25.75 4.13
C LYS A 11 -33.27 -25.00 5.20
N GLY A 12 -33.39 -23.69 5.06
CA GLY A 12 -34.23 -22.84 5.92
C GLY A 12 -35.68 -23.32 5.91
N GLY A 13 -36.12 -23.87 7.03
CA GLY A 13 -37.53 -24.13 7.31
C GLY A 13 -38.21 -22.86 7.78
N LYS A 14 -39.32 -22.48 7.14
CA LYS A 14 -40.22 -21.43 7.64
C LYS A 14 -40.91 -21.94 8.92
N ASN A 15 -40.45 -21.48 10.09
CA ASN A 15 -41.21 -21.67 11.32
C ASN A 15 -42.33 -20.64 11.38
N THR A 16 -43.56 -21.12 11.25
CA THR A 16 -44.78 -20.31 11.34
C THR A 16 -45.36 -20.56 12.72
N ARG A 17 -45.35 -19.57 13.62
CA ARG A 17 -46.12 -19.62 14.87
C ARG A 17 -47.41 -18.84 14.65
N ILE A 18 -48.53 -19.54 14.79
CA ILE A 18 -49.87 -18.97 14.71
C ILE A 18 -50.20 -18.42 16.11
N GLY A 19 -50.42 -17.11 16.20
CA GLY A 19 -50.97 -16.49 17.40
C GLY A 19 -52.43 -16.92 17.62
N SER A 20 -52.85 -16.97 18.89
CA SER A 20 -54.19 -17.42 19.31
C SER A 20 -55.36 -16.57 18.80
N ASP A 21 -55.08 -15.46 18.10
CA ASP A 21 -56.02 -14.52 17.52
C ASP A 21 -56.11 -14.61 15.98
N GLY A 22 -55.41 -15.56 15.35
CA GLY A 22 -55.42 -15.74 13.90
C GLY A 22 -54.71 -14.61 13.11
N SER A 23 -54.07 -13.68 13.80
CA SER A 23 -53.28 -12.61 13.19
C SER A 23 -51.87 -13.14 12.86
N THR A 24 -51.55 -13.26 11.57
CA THR A 24 -50.16 -13.45 11.11
C THR A 24 -49.40 -12.13 11.26
N THR A 25 -48.90 -11.83 12.45
CA THR A 25 -47.84 -10.84 12.61
C THR A 25 -46.56 -11.40 12.02
N THR A 26 -46.20 -10.91 10.84
CA THR A 26 -44.87 -11.12 10.25
C THR A 26 -43.87 -10.38 11.13
N THR A 27 -43.36 -11.03 12.17
CA THR A 27 -42.26 -10.47 12.94
C THR A 27 -41.03 -10.52 12.05
N THR A 28 -40.67 -9.40 11.44
CA THR A 28 -39.41 -9.24 10.71
C THR A 28 -38.28 -9.33 11.73
N MET A 29 -37.83 -10.53 12.04
CA MET A 29 -36.56 -10.69 12.74
C MET A 29 -35.45 -10.28 11.77
N LEU A 30 -34.63 -9.32 12.19
CA LEU A 30 -33.37 -9.00 11.54
C LEU A 30 -32.50 -10.25 11.59
N GLU A 31 -32.33 -10.88 10.43
CA GLU A 31 -31.45 -12.03 10.28
C GLU A 31 -30.00 -11.54 10.37
N GLU A 32 -29.24 -12.09 11.33
CA GLU A 32 -27.83 -11.75 11.51
C GLU A 32 -27.02 -12.28 10.32
N HIS A 33 -26.83 -11.42 9.32
CA HIS A 33 -25.97 -11.74 8.19
C HIS A 33 -24.52 -11.62 8.63
N LYS A 34 -23.87 -12.74 8.96
CA LYS A 34 -22.46 -12.79 9.39
C LYS A 34 -21.46 -12.20 8.36
N GLN A 35 -21.88 -12.00 7.11
CA GLN A 35 -21.13 -11.31 6.05
C GLN A 35 -21.38 -9.79 5.99
N ALA A 36 -22.22 -9.23 6.87
CA ALA A 36 -22.60 -7.82 6.84
C ALA A 36 -21.50 -6.89 7.38
N LEU A 37 -20.64 -7.38 8.28
CA LEU A 37 -19.51 -6.60 8.81
C LEU A 37 -18.51 -6.25 7.68
N GLU A 38 -18.30 -7.15 6.71
CA GLU A 38 -17.48 -6.91 5.51
C GLU A 38 -18.14 -5.93 4.50
N ARG A 39 -19.37 -5.45 4.74
CA ARG A 39 -20.21 -4.77 3.73
C ARG A 39 -20.73 -3.39 4.13
N GLN A 40 -20.58 -2.96 5.39
CA GLN A 40 -21.08 -1.66 5.84
C GLN A 40 -20.42 -0.48 5.09
N HIS A 41 -19.15 -0.62 4.69
CA HIS A 41 -18.43 0.42 3.95
C HIS A 41 -19.11 0.79 2.63
N ARG A 42 -19.79 -0.16 1.96
CA ARG A 42 -20.49 0.11 0.70
C ARG A 42 -21.76 0.93 0.90
N PHE A 43 -22.49 0.69 1.97
CA PHE A 43 -23.69 1.47 2.29
C PHE A 43 -23.31 2.89 2.66
N VAL A 44 -22.19 3.10 3.35
CA VAL A 44 -21.65 4.44 3.61
C VAL A 44 -21.27 5.13 2.30
N ILE A 45 -20.48 4.50 1.44
CA ILE A 45 -20.07 5.15 0.19
C ILE A 45 -21.27 5.38 -0.74
N ARG A 46 -22.25 4.46 -0.83
CA ARG A 46 -23.42 4.64 -1.69
C ARG A 46 -24.41 5.68 -1.14
N ASP A 47 -24.77 5.55 0.13
CA ASP A 47 -25.91 6.25 0.73
C ASP A 47 -25.47 7.53 1.45
N LYS A 48 -24.18 7.65 1.76
CA LYS A 48 -23.60 8.79 2.49
C LYS A 48 -22.46 9.48 1.74
N PHE A 49 -22.26 9.21 0.45
CA PHE A 49 -21.18 9.83 -0.34
C PHE A 49 -21.16 11.36 -0.22
N ASP A 50 -22.34 11.98 -0.23
CA ASP A 50 -22.46 13.42 -0.23
C ASP A 50 -22.27 14.08 1.14
N TYR A 51 -22.18 13.29 2.21
CA TYR A 51 -22.09 13.76 3.59
C TYR A 51 -20.66 13.77 4.14
N TYR A 52 -19.70 13.16 3.44
CA TYR A 52 -18.32 13.02 3.89
C TYR A 52 -17.33 13.55 2.86
N ASP A 53 -16.27 14.21 3.35
CA ASP A 53 -15.21 14.77 2.52
C ASP A 53 -14.06 13.78 2.28
N VAL A 54 -13.90 12.81 3.18
CA VAL A 54 -12.80 11.84 3.17
C VAL A 54 -13.35 10.45 3.45
N PHE A 55 -12.86 9.49 2.69
CA PHE A 55 -13.20 8.07 2.80
C PHE A 55 -11.96 7.28 3.12
N LEU A 56 -12.11 6.31 4.01
CA LEU A 56 -11.04 5.49 4.56
C LEU A 56 -11.46 4.03 4.38
N ALA A 57 -10.55 3.20 3.89
CA ALA A 57 -10.73 1.76 3.81
C ALA A 57 -9.42 1.07 4.19
N PHE A 58 -9.38 0.52 5.39
CA PHE A 58 -8.24 -0.15 6.01
C PHE A 58 -8.67 -1.55 6.47
N GLU A 59 -7.70 -2.42 6.77
CA GLU A 59 -7.95 -3.66 7.51
C GLU A 59 -8.44 -3.35 8.93
N ASP A 60 -9.12 -4.31 9.57
CA ASP A 60 -9.88 -4.14 10.81
C ASP A 60 -9.02 -3.91 12.06
N ASP A 61 -7.73 -4.25 12.00
CA ASP A 61 -6.75 -4.13 13.07
C ASP A 61 -5.67 -3.06 12.79
N MET A 62 -5.96 -2.12 11.89
CA MET A 62 -5.09 -0.98 11.57
C MET A 62 -5.33 0.22 12.51
N LEU A 63 -4.27 0.71 13.15
CA LEU A 63 -4.30 1.95 13.93
C LEU A 63 -4.15 3.16 13.01
N VAL A 64 -5.26 3.86 12.78
CA VAL A 64 -5.29 5.13 12.04
C VAL A 64 -5.50 6.29 13.01
N ARG A 65 -4.65 7.32 12.91
CA ARG A 65 -4.65 8.49 13.79
C ARG A 65 -5.01 9.76 13.02
N GLY A 66 -5.43 10.80 13.74
CA GLY A 66 -5.72 12.11 13.16
C GLY A 66 -4.53 12.71 12.40
N GLN A 67 -3.29 12.43 12.83
CA GLN A 67 -2.07 12.83 12.14
C GLN A 67 -1.95 12.19 10.76
N HIS A 68 -2.27 10.89 10.60
CA HIS A 68 -2.27 10.22 9.29
C HIS A 68 -3.27 10.87 8.32
N VAL A 69 -4.48 11.19 8.82
CA VAL A 69 -5.52 11.86 8.02
C VAL A 69 -5.09 13.28 7.63
N SER A 70 -4.58 14.05 8.59
CA SER A 70 -4.09 15.42 8.35
C SER A 70 -2.95 15.45 7.34
N HIS A 71 -1.96 14.56 7.49
CA HIS A 71 -0.84 14.41 6.57
C HIS A 71 -1.31 14.01 5.17
N TYR A 72 -2.20 13.03 5.07
CA TYR A 72 -2.81 12.62 3.81
C TYR A 72 -3.48 13.80 3.08
N LEU A 73 -4.25 14.62 3.81
CA LEU A 73 -4.94 15.78 3.24
C LEU A 73 -3.98 16.88 2.80
N ARG A 74 -2.91 17.14 3.58
CA ARG A 74 -1.85 18.08 3.22
C ARG A 74 -1.15 17.65 1.93
N LEU A 75 -0.71 16.39 1.84
CA LEU A 75 -0.09 15.86 0.63
C LEU A 75 -1.04 15.86 -0.56
N SER A 76 -2.31 15.51 -0.35
CA SER A 76 -3.31 15.57 -1.42
C SER A 76 -3.51 16.99 -1.94
N THR A 77 -3.59 17.97 -1.04
CA THR A 77 -3.69 19.39 -1.41
C THR A 77 -2.47 19.83 -2.21
N GLU A 78 -1.28 19.38 -1.83
CA GLU A 78 -0.06 19.71 -2.55
C GLU A 78 0.00 19.05 -3.94
N ILE A 79 -0.43 17.79 -4.07
CA ILE A 79 -0.58 17.14 -5.38
C ILE A 79 -1.55 17.93 -6.27
N GLU A 80 -2.67 18.43 -5.72
CA GLU A 80 -3.62 19.27 -6.48
C GLU A 80 -3.02 20.64 -6.86
N ARG A 81 -2.23 21.26 -5.99
CA ARG A 81 -1.48 22.49 -6.31
C ARG A 81 -0.55 22.23 -7.49
N LEU A 82 0.28 21.20 -7.40
CA LEU A 82 1.19 20.80 -8.48
C LEU A 82 0.42 20.47 -9.76
N LEU A 83 -0.74 19.80 -9.66
CA LEU A 83 -1.58 19.47 -10.81
C LEU A 83 -2.09 20.72 -11.54
N SER A 84 -2.39 21.79 -10.80
CA SER A 84 -2.84 23.07 -11.37
C SER A 84 -1.73 23.84 -12.08
N LEU A 85 -0.47 23.64 -11.67
CA LEU A 85 0.71 24.31 -12.22
C LEU A 85 1.41 23.47 -13.30
N ALA A 86 1.16 22.17 -13.32
CA ALA A 86 1.86 21.25 -14.20
C ALA A 86 1.58 21.53 -15.68
N PRO A 87 2.61 21.38 -16.54
CA PRO A 87 2.42 21.53 -17.97
C PRO A 87 1.42 20.49 -18.49
N LEU A 88 0.62 20.91 -19.46
CA LEU A 88 -0.15 19.97 -20.26
C LEU A 88 0.81 18.98 -20.93
N PRO A 89 0.39 17.71 -21.12
CA PRO A 89 1.17 16.78 -21.92
C PRO A 89 1.48 17.43 -23.26
N LYS A 90 2.77 17.56 -23.59
CA LYS A 90 3.16 18.02 -24.92
C LYS A 90 2.55 17.03 -25.90
N HIS A 91 1.58 17.46 -26.69
CA HIS A 91 1.14 16.72 -27.87
C HIS A 91 2.30 16.84 -28.87
N ASP A 92 3.27 15.93 -28.77
CA ASP A 92 4.28 15.76 -29.79
C ASP A 92 3.57 15.18 -31.02
N GLY A 93 3.06 16.09 -31.88
CA GLY A 93 2.38 15.74 -33.13
C GLY A 93 3.22 14.91 -34.12
N THR A 94 4.39 14.43 -33.72
CA THR A 94 5.36 13.68 -34.52
C THR A 94 5.53 12.22 -34.11
N HIS A 95 5.00 11.73 -32.98
CA HIS A 95 5.15 10.32 -32.56
C HIS A 95 3.86 9.52 -32.37
N ALA A 96 2.69 10.17 -32.42
CA ALA A 96 1.41 9.53 -32.08
C ALA A 96 0.91 8.44 -33.07
N LEU A 97 1.57 8.23 -34.23
CA LEU A 97 1.09 7.30 -35.26
C LEU A 97 1.95 6.04 -35.46
N HIS A 98 3.14 5.93 -34.86
CA HIS A 98 3.99 4.74 -35.04
C HIS A 98 4.14 3.84 -33.80
N ASP A 99 3.72 4.28 -32.61
CA ASP A 99 3.91 3.51 -31.36
C ASP A 99 2.80 2.50 -31.03
N ALA A 100 1.79 2.33 -31.89
CA ALA A 100 0.75 1.32 -31.66
C ALA A 100 1.26 -0.13 -31.88
N HIS A 101 2.44 -0.32 -32.46
CA HIS A 101 3.01 -1.62 -32.79
C HIS A 101 4.36 -1.94 -32.12
N ALA A 102 4.90 -1.05 -31.28
CA ALA A 102 6.04 -1.36 -30.41
C ALA A 102 5.58 -2.22 -29.22
N ARG A 103 5.11 -3.43 -29.52
CA ARG A 103 4.79 -4.51 -28.58
C ARG A 103 6.02 -5.35 -28.22
N ASP A 104 7.22 -4.83 -28.47
CA ASP A 104 8.44 -5.46 -27.97
C ASP A 104 8.71 -4.98 -26.54
N ASP A 105 7.85 -5.43 -25.64
CA ASP A 105 7.88 -5.25 -24.17
C ASP A 105 9.07 -6.00 -23.51
N SER A 106 10.06 -6.46 -24.28
CA SER A 106 11.08 -7.39 -23.79
C SER A 106 12.32 -6.73 -23.17
N VAL A 107 12.49 -5.42 -23.35
CA VAL A 107 13.54 -4.65 -22.69
C VAL A 107 12.92 -3.37 -22.13
N GLU A 108 12.51 -3.43 -20.86
CA GLU A 108 12.19 -2.24 -20.06
C GLU A 108 13.46 -1.36 -20.04
N ASN A 109 13.54 -0.39 -20.96
CA ASN A 109 14.68 0.52 -21.04
C ASN A 109 14.54 1.57 -19.94
N TYR A 110 14.74 1.14 -18.68
CA TYR A 110 14.74 2.00 -17.49
C TYR A 110 15.74 3.16 -17.59
N ALA A 111 16.71 3.08 -18.51
CA ALA A 111 17.63 4.16 -18.83
C ALA A 111 16.91 5.46 -19.23
N ASP A 112 15.74 5.36 -19.89
CA ASP A 112 14.99 6.52 -20.38
C ASP A 112 13.98 7.05 -19.34
N GLU A 113 13.77 6.33 -18.23
CA GLU A 113 12.92 6.81 -17.15
C GLU A 113 13.59 7.98 -16.43
N LYS A 114 13.03 9.17 -16.63
CA LYS A 114 13.43 10.36 -15.89
C LYS A 114 13.02 10.20 -14.43
N PHE A 115 13.96 10.38 -13.50
CA PHE A 115 13.72 10.43 -12.05
C PHE A 115 13.81 11.85 -11.46
N PHE A 116 14.07 12.84 -12.31
CA PHE A 116 14.02 14.28 -12.00
C PHE A 116 13.34 15.06 -13.15
N GLY A 117 13.10 16.36 -12.94
CA GLY A 117 12.52 17.29 -13.91
C GLY A 117 11.01 17.50 -13.75
N ASP A 118 10.39 18.11 -14.76
CA ASP A 118 8.95 18.42 -14.73
C ASP A 118 8.09 17.15 -14.70
N ILE A 119 6.99 17.23 -13.95
CA ILE A 119 5.97 16.18 -13.89
C ILE A 119 4.74 16.70 -14.63
N THR A 120 4.25 15.93 -15.60
CA THR A 120 3.09 16.34 -16.40
C THR A 120 1.79 16.22 -15.61
N LYS A 121 0.76 16.94 -16.06
CA LYS A 121 -0.59 16.83 -15.49
C LYS A 121 -1.09 15.38 -15.42
N GLY A 122 -0.92 14.61 -16.51
CA GLY A 122 -1.39 13.22 -16.59
C GLY A 122 -0.66 12.25 -15.65
N GLN A 123 0.58 12.56 -15.28
CA GLN A 123 1.34 11.84 -14.26
C GLN A 123 0.83 12.17 -12.86
N LEU A 124 0.68 13.47 -12.53
CA LEU A 124 0.17 13.91 -11.23
C LEU A 124 -1.25 13.42 -10.96
N GLU A 125 -2.10 13.33 -11.98
CA GLU A 125 -3.45 12.74 -11.85
C GLU A 125 -3.44 11.29 -11.36
N ARG A 126 -2.32 10.57 -11.52
CA ARG A 126 -2.16 9.18 -11.06
C ARG A 126 -1.56 9.09 -9.67
N LEU A 127 -1.26 10.20 -9.01
CA LEU A 127 -0.67 10.21 -7.69
C LEU A 127 -1.71 10.23 -6.58
N ILE A 128 -1.38 9.51 -5.51
CA ILE A 128 -2.12 9.56 -4.24
C ILE A 128 -1.15 9.25 -3.10
N PRO A 129 -1.30 9.88 -1.92
CA PRO A 129 -0.47 9.52 -0.77
C PRO A 129 -0.67 8.04 -0.40
N GLY A 130 0.43 7.36 -0.12
CA GLY A 130 0.47 5.95 0.25
C GLY A 130 0.67 5.74 1.75
N PHE A 131 0.51 4.48 2.16
CA PHE A 131 0.86 4.02 3.49
C PHE A 131 1.66 2.73 3.40
N ILE A 132 2.59 2.56 4.33
CA ILE A 132 3.29 1.31 4.62
C ILE A 132 2.68 0.75 5.91
N ARG A 133 2.36 -0.54 5.88
CA ARG A 133 1.92 -1.26 7.07
C ARG A 133 3.15 -1.67 7.89
N VAL A 134 3.08 -1.50 9.21
CA VAL A 134 4.12 -1.87 10.16
C VAL A 134 3.55 -2.72 11.29
N GLU A 135 4.37 -3.60 11.85
CA GLU A 135 4.12 -4.37 13.06
C GLU A 135 5.23 -4.05 14.05
N VAL A 136 4.98 -4.38 15.31
CA VAL A 136 6.00 -4.32 16.35
C VAL A 136 6.55 -5.72 16.54
N GLU A 137 7.87 -5.85 16.47
CA GLU A 137 8.59 -7.07 16.82
C GLU A 137 8.27 -7.42 18.27
N VAL A 138 7.52 -8.51 18.49
CA VAL A 138 7.21 -9.01 19.84
C VAL A 138 7.99 -10.28 20.08
N GLU A 139 8.73 -10.31 21.18
CA GLU A 139 9.34 -11.55 21.65
C GLU A 139 8.22 -12.48 22.12
N MET A 140 7.93 -13.53 21.36
CA MET A 140 7.11 -14.60 21.88
C MET A 140 7.93 -15.36 22.91
N GLU A 141 7.53 -15.28 24.18
CA GLU A 141 7.93 -16.29 25.16
C GLU A 141 7.35 -17.62 24.65
N VAL A 142 8.18 -18.41 23.97
CA VAL A 142 7.80 -19.75 23.55
C VAL A 142 7.74 -20.57 24.83
N ASP A 143 6.54 -20.91 25.29
CA ASP A 143 6.34 -21.82 26.41
C ASP A 143 7.16 -23.10 26.16
N ALA A 144 8.27 -23.23 26.89
CA ALA A 144 9.25 -24.29 26.70
C ALA A 144 8.64 -25.69 26.83
N ASP A 145 7.48 -25.79 27.49
CA ASP A 145 6.77 -27.03 27.78
C ASP A 145 5.91 -27.56 26.61
N VAL A 146 5.58 -26.75 25.59
CA VAL A 146 4.75 -27.19 24.44
C VAL A 146 5.59 -27.79 23.31
N VAL A 147 6.91 -27.58 23.31
CA VAL A 147 7.79 -27.85 22.15
C VAL A 147 8.59 -29.15 22.28
N ALA A 148 8.25 -30.04 23.21
CA ALA A 148 8.99 -31.28 23.44
C ALA A 148 8.87 -32.37 22.33
N GLY A 149 8.36 -32.07 21.12
CA GLY A 149 8.03 -33.11 20.13
C GLY A 149 8.25 -32.80 18.64
N VAL A 150 8.68 -31.61 18.26
CA VAL A 150 8.97 -31.25 16.85
C VAL A 150 10.19 -30.35 16.85
N ASP A 151 11.11 -30.51 15.90
CA ASP A 151 12.35 -29.72 15.68
C ASP A 151 12.11 -28.20 15.47
N ALA A 152 11.41 -27.54 16.39
CA ALA A 152 11.11 -26.11 16.38
C ALA A 152 12.17 -25.29 17.13
N HIS A 153 13.25 -25.93 17.56
CA HIS A 153 14.47 -25.28 18.09
C HIS A 153 15.36 -24.65 16.99
N ARG A 154 14.82 -24.39 15.81
CA ARG A 154 15.45 -23.40 14.91
C ARG A 154 15.32 -22.05 15.61
N ASN A 155 16.41 -21.65 16.26
CA ASN A 155 16.47 -20.55 17.21
C ASN A 155 15.80 -19.30 16.64
N ASP A 156 14.99 -18.62 17.45
CA ASP A 156 14.48 -17.28 17.14
C ASP A 156 15.62 -16.32 16.73
N HIS A 157 16.80 -16.53 17.31
CA HIS A 157 18.04 -15.87 16.94
C HIS A 157 18.44 -16.07 15.45
N ASP A 158 18.25 -17.28 14.90
CA ASP A 158 18.54 -17.56 13.49
C ASP A 158 17.53 -16.84 12.58
N ARG A 159 16.26 -16.74 12.98
CA ARG A 159 15.26 -15.94 12.25
C ARG A 159 15.58 -14.44 12.28
N ARG A 160 16.04 -13.92 13.43
CA ARG A 160 16.52 -12.51 13.53
C ARG A 160 17.74 -12.26 12.65
N GLN A 161 18.59 -13.27 12.43
CA GLN A 161 19.71 -13.18 11.50
C GLN A 161 19.27 -13.31 10.04
N GLU A 162 18.30 -14.18 9.72
CA GLU A 162 17.76 -14.32 8.36
C GLU A 162 16.98 -13.08 7.90
N ALA A 163 16.15 -12.46 8.76
CA ALA A 163 15.48 -11.20 8.43
C ALA A 163 16.49 -10.05 8.14
N LYS A 164 17.71 -10.13 8.67
CA LYS A 164 18.77 -9.16 8.36
C LYS A 164 19.41 -9.41 6.99
N SER A 165 19.44 -10.65 6.47
CA SER A 165 20.28 -10.95 5.30
C SER A 165 19.80 -10.30 4.00
N ASP A 166 18.48 -10.17 3.77
CA ASP A 166 17.93 -9.52 2.58
C ASP A 166 17.93 -7.99 2.69
N ALA A 167 17.73 -7.44 3.89
CA ALA A 167 17.92 -6.01 4.16
C ALA A 167 19.39 -5.57 3.99
N LEU A 168 20.36 -6.50 3.97
CA LEU A 168 21.77 -6.15 3.79
C LEU A 168 22.21 -6.07 2.33
N ALA A 169 21.36 -6.38 1.35
CA ALA A 169 21.73 -6.23 -0.06
C ALA A 169 21.99 -4.76 -0.45
N ILE A 170 21.36 -3.82 0.26
CA ILE A 170 21.55 -2.37 0.09
C ILE A 170 21.93 -1.75 1.42
N PRO A 171 23.02 -0.96 1.49
CA PRO A 171 23.38 -0.26 2.70
C PRO A 171 22.27 0.68 3.16
N ALA A 172 21.96 0.66 4.46
CA ALA A 172 21.13 1.68 5.09
C ALA A 172 22.01 2.90 5.46
N ASP A 173 21.62 4.08 5.00
CA ASP A 173 22.29 5.35 5.30
C ASP A 173 21.37 6.24 6.13
N HIS A 174 21.60 6.26 7.45
CA HIS A 174 20.81 7.05 8.40
C HIS A 174 21.27 8.50 8.53
N ASP A 175 22.30 8.91 7.79
CA ASP A 175 22.80 10.27 7.80
C ASP A 175 22.05 11.12 6.77
N PHE A 176 21.01 11.83 7.21
CA PHE A 176 20.24 12.69 6.34
C PHE A 176 20.89 14.09 6.32
N VAL A 177 21.13 14.56 5.09
CA VAL A 177 21.58 15.93 4.85
C VAL A 177 20.36 16.79 4.57
N PHE A 178 20.17 17.80 5.41
CA PHE A 178 19.10 18.77 5.27
C PHE A 178 19.64 20.06 4.66
N SER A 179 18.74 20.77 4.00
CA SER A 179 18.96 22.15 3.56
C SER A 179 17.95 22.99 4.33
N ASP A 180 18.40 23.78 5.31
CA ASP A 180 17.55 24.70 6.10
C ASP A 180 17.04 25.90 5.28
N ASP A 181 16.70 25.68 4.02
CA ASP A 181 16.64 26.72 2.98
C ASP A 181 15.25 27.35 2.83
N HIS A 182 14.31 27.05 3.73
CA HIS A 182 13.00 27.69 3.68
C HIS A 182 13.00 29.15 4.18
N ARG A 183 14.14 29.67 4.67
CA ARG A 183 14.24 31.04 5.22
C ARG A 183 15.25 31.96 4.55
N GLY A 184 15.80 31.60 3.40
CA GLY A 184 16.72 32.47 2.64
C GLY A 184 18.05 32.79 3.35
N THR A 185 18.44 31.98 4.35
CA THR A 185 19.76 32.03 4.98
C THR A 185 20.74 31.11 4.26
N PRO A 186 22.06 31.41 4.28
CA PRO A 186 23.06 30.53 3.67
C PRO A 186 22.91 29.09 4.15
N ARG A 187 22.91 28.13 3.21
CA ARG A 187 22.74 26.70 3.47
C ARG A 187 23.80 26.19 4.44
N SER A 188 23.47 26.05 5.72
CA SER A 188 24.19 25.13 6.59
C SER A 188 23.63 23.74 6.35
N HIS A 189 24.49 22.84 5.85
CA HIS A 189 24.15 21.43 5.78
C HIS A 189 24.37 20.81 7.16
N HIS A 190 23.28 20.56 7.86
CA HIS A 190 23.33 19.79 9.10
C HIS A 190 23.11 18.32 8.79
N HIS A 191 24.09 17.52 9.21
CA HIS A 191 23.98 16.08 9.28
C HIS A 191 23.21 15.72 10.54
N ARG A 192 22.15 14.93 10.41
CA ARG A 192 21.40 14.40 11.54
C ARG A 192 21.10 12.94 11.28
N GLU A 193 21.39 12.12 12.27
CA GLU A 193 20.92 10.75 12.32
C GLU A 193 19.40 10.76 12.49
N VAL A 194 18.70 10.17 11.52
CA VAL A 194 17.24 10.16 11.47
C VAL A 194 16.74 8.74 11.69
N ASN A 195 15.83 8.62 12.64
CA ASN A 195 15.07 7.41 12.91
C ASN A 195 13.59 7.68 12.69
N VAL A 196 12.85 6.63 12.35
CA VAL A 196 11.40 6.58 12.36
C VAL A 196 10.89 6.92 13.75
N ASP A 197 9.81 7.69 13.81
CA ASP A 197 9.17 8.09 15.06
C ASP A 197 7.93 7.21 15.33
N PRO A 198 8.03 6.20 16.22
CA PRO A 198 6.91 5.32 16.56
C PRO A 198 5.80 6.06 17.30
N SER A 199 6.06 7.25 17.87
CA SER A 199 5.04 8.03 18.58
C SER A 199 3.94 8.53 17.65
N ILE A 200 4.24 8.66 16.35
CA ILE A 200 3.29 9.07 15.30
C ILE A 200 2.38 7.91 14.92
N CYS A 201 2.95 6.75 14.55
CA CYS A 201 2.19 5.63 13.98
C CYS A 201 1.65 4.63 15.00
N CYS A 202 2.43 4.36 16.04
CA CYS A 202 2.47 3.04 16.65
C CYS A 202 2.31 3.06 18.17
N LEU A 203 2.43 4.23 18.80
CA LEU A 203 2.10 4.40 20.22
C LEU A 203 0.62 4.03 20.46
N VAL A 204 0.33 3.18 21.43
CA VAL A 204 -1.03 2.90 21.87
C VAL A 204 -1.17 3.45 23.28
N PRO A 205 -2.02 4.48 23.52
CA PRO A 205 -2.13 5.06 24.85
C PRO A 205 -2.57 4.00 25.86
N PRO A 206 -1.91 3.90 27.03
CA PRO A 206 -2.32 2.97 28.07
C PRO A 206 -3.74 3.35 28.51
N LYS A 207 -4.67 2.40 28.50
CA LYS A 207 -6.04 2.66 28.94
C LYS A 207 -6.10 2.63 30.47
N PRO A 208 -6.45 3.74 31.15
CA PRO A 208 -6.71 3.71 32.58
C PRO A 208 -7.92 2.82 32.82
N ASN A 209 -7.76 1.74 33.58
CA ASN A 209 -8.82 0.82 34.05
C ASN A 209 -9.20 -0.40 33.18
N GLN A 210 -8.38 -0.82 32.20
CA GLN A 210 -8.64 -2.11 31.53
C GLN A 210 -8.10 -3.29 32.32
N GLY A 211 -8.93 -3.83 33.21
CA GLY A 211 -8.71 -5.15 33.80
C GLY A 211 -8.73 -6.25 32.74
N ARG A 212 -7.69 -7.12 32.74
CA ARG A 212 -7.61 -8.48 32.12
C ARG A 212 -8.13 -8.67 30.68
N GLY A 213 -8.17 -7.63 29.85
CA GLY A 213 -8.68 -7.73 28.47
C GLY A 213 -7.83 -7.03 27.41
N PHE A 214 -6.63 -6.57 27.76
CA PHE A 214 -5.69 -6.08 26.75
C PHE A 214 -5.06 -7.29 26.05
N PRO A 215 -4.93 -7.28 24.71
CA PRO A 215 -4.14 -8.30 24.04
C PRO A 215 -2.73 -8.24 24.62
N GLU A 216 -2.24 -9.37 25.15
CA GLU A 216 -0.88 -9.46 25.73
C GLU A 216 0.21 -9.04 24.73
N ASN A 217 -0.10 -9.12 23.43
CA ASN A 217 0.82 -8.81 22.34
C ASN A 217 0.82 -7.33 21.91
N LEU A 218 0.06 -6.45 22.56
CA LEU A 218 -0.02 -5.04 22.17
C LEU A 218 1.03 -4.19 22.89
N VAL A 219 2.03 -3.74 22.14
CA VAL A 219 3.11 -2.89 22.67
C VAL A 219 2.66 -1.44 22.73
N VAL A 220 2.70 -0.86 23.94
CA VAL A 220 2.21 0.50 24.22
C VAL A 220 3.09 1.57 23.57
N ALA A 221 4.40 1.40 23.61
CA ALA A 221 5.38 2.38 23.13
C ALA A 221 6.59 1.65 22.54
N PRO A 222 6.49 1.14 21.30
CA PRO A 222 7.61 0.46 20.66
C PRO A 222 8.79 1.41 20.42
N ALA A 223 10.01 0.90 20.51
CA ALA A 223 11.19 1.65 20.07
C ALA A 223 11.21 1.73 18.53
N PRO A 224 11.91 2.71 17.94
CA PRO A 224 12.05 2.83 16.48
C PRO A 224 12.54 1.53 15.81
N ASP A 225 13.47 0.83 16.46
CA ASP A 225 14.07 -0.38 15.92
C ASP A 225 13.15 -1.61 16.02
N ASP A 226 12.09 -1.56 16.83
CA ASP A 226 11.13 -2.66 16.97
C ASP A 226 10.13 -2.68 15.81
N LEU A 227 10.09 -1.64 14.99
CA LEU A 227 9.14 -1.55 13.88
C LEU A 227 9.62 -2.37 12.70
N ILE A 228 8.79 -3.31 12.26
CA ILE A 228 9.05 -4.15 11.09
C ILE A 228 8.02 -3.91 10.00
N VAL A 229 8.52 -3.83 8.78
CA VAL A 229 7.76 -3.84 7.54
C VAL A 229 7.94 -5.22 6.92
N TRP A 230 6.91 -5.77 6.29
CA TRP A 230 7.06 -7.00 5.53
C TRP A 230 6.47 -6.90 4.13
N ASP A 231 6.68 -7.97 3.35
CA ASP A 231 6.17 -8.15 1.98
C ASP A 231 6.65 -7.08 0.99
N THR A 232 7.80 -6.49 1.27
CA THR A 232 8.44 -5.55 0.37
C THR A 232 9.95 -5.59 0.52
N ASP A 233 10.65 -5.50 -0.61
CA ASP A 233 12.09 -5.31 -0.71
C ASP A 233 12.31 -3.86 -1.15
N ILE A 234 13.36 -3.19 -0.70
CA ILE A 234 13.79 -1.89 -1.22
C ILE A 234 13.83 -1.87 -2.77
N LYS A 235 14.17 -2.99 -3.42
CA LYS A 235 14.16 -3.14 -4.88
C LYS A 235 12.79 -2.92 -5.52
N ALA A 236 11.72 -3.06 -4.74
CA ALA A 236 10.34 -2.79 -5.16
C ALA A 236 10.04 -1.30 -5.31
N PHE A 237 10.82 -0.43 -4.67
CA PHE A 237 10.56 1.00 -4.66
C PHE A 237 11.38 1.73 -5.72
N SER A 238 10.91 2.92 -6.06
CA SER A 238 11.69 3.88 -6.82
C SER A 238 11.58 5.25 -6.20
N LEU A 239 12.58 6.09 -6.37
CA LEU A 239 12.61 7.44 -5.85
C LEU A 239 12.43 8.44 -6.98
N ARG A 240 11.66 9.48 -6.72
CA ARG A 240 11.43 10.55 -7.67
C ARG A 240 11.66 11.88 -6.97
N GLN A 241 12.43 12.74 -7.61
CA GLN A 241 12.53 14.13 -7.19
C GLN A 241 11.39 14.95 -7.80
N PHE A 242 10.72 15.71 -6.95
CA PHE A 242 9.70 16.69 -7.27
C PHE A 242 10.35 18.09 -7.35
N PRO A 243 9.67 19.06 -7.98
CA PRO A 243 10.14 20.45 -7.95
C PRO A 243 10.26 20.95 -6.50
N PRO A 244 11.34 21.69 -6.14
CA PRO A 244 11.69 22.04 -4.75
C PRO A 244 10.78 23.11 -4.11
N GLU A 245 9.55 23.26 -4.59
CA GLU A 245 8.61 24.30 -4.13
C GLU A 245 7.79 23.87 -2.91
N SER A 246 7.99 22.65 -2.41
CA SER A 246 7.20 22.04 -1.36
C SER A 246 8.08 21.54 -0.23
N ASP A 247 7.69 21.83 1.01
CA ASP A 247 8.21 21.18 2.22
C ASP A 247 7.71 19.73 2.35
N LEU A 248 6.61 19.38 1.67
CA LEU A 248 6.01 18.05 1.75
C LEU A 248 6.56 17.06 0.71
N LEU A 249 6.91 17.56 -0.47
CA LEU A 249 7.24 16.79 -1.67
C LEU A 249 8.53 17.30 -2.33
N ASP A 250 9.70 16.93 -1.79
CA ASP A 250 11.00 17.04 -2.49
C ASP A 250 11.38 15.69 -3.09
N TRP A 251 11.89 14.77 -2.27
CA TRP A 251 12.06 13.38 -2.68
C TRP A 251 10.88 12.55 -2.19
N VAL A 252 10.37 11.70 -3.08
CA VAL A 252 9.30 10.77 -2.74
C VAL A 252 9.67 9.35 -3.12
N VAL A 253 9.19 8.41 -2.31
CA VAL A 253 9.16 6.99 -2.64
C VAL A 253 7.92 6.70 -3.47
N LEU A 254 8.11 6.16 -4.66
CA LEU A 254 7.10 5.52 -5.48
C LEU A 254 6.99 4.05 -5.04
N MET A 255 5.89 3.69 -4.40
CA MET A 255 5.59 2.28 -4.11
C MET A 255 5.36 1.52 -5.41
N LEU A 256 5.45 0.18 -5.41
CA LEU A 256 5.01 -0.59 -6.58
C LEU A 256 3.57 -0.18 -6.96
N GLY A 257 3.42 0.20 -8.22
CA GLY A 257 2.23 0.87 -8.74
C GLY A 257 1.94 0.48 -10.20
N PRO A 258 1.39 1.41 -11.01
CA PRO A 258 0.73 1.11 -12.28
C PRO A 258 1.52 0.17 -13.18
N GLY A 259 0.82 -0.81 -13.75
CA GLY A 259 1.40 -1.81 -14.63
C GLY A 259 1.36 -1.39 -16.10
N LYS A 260 1.65 -2.35 -16.97
CA LYS A 260 1.75 -2.20 -18.43
C LYS A 260 0.55 -1.52 -19.09
N GLY A 261 -0.63 -1.56 -18.46
CA GLY A 261 -1.85 -0.97 -19.00
C GLY A 261 -1.89 0.57 -19.03
N LEU A 262 -0.97 1.26 -18.34
CA LEU A 262 -0.92 2.72 -18.30
C LEU A 262 -0.07 3.28 -19.45
N LYS A 263 -0.57 4.32 -20.15
CA LYS A 263 0.19 5.04 -21.19
C LYS A 263 1.48 5.63 -20.62
N GLN A 264 2.57 5.65 -21.39
CA GLN A 264 3.88 6.13 -20.93
C GLN A 264 3.85 7.54 -20.36
N ASN A 265 3.10 8.46 -20.99
CA ASN A 265 2.94 9.84 -20.53
C ASN A 265 2.11 10.00 -19.23
N LYS A 266 1.56 8.91 -18.69
CA LYS A 266 0.88 8.87 -17.39
C LYS A 266 1.68 8.09 -16.35
N ARG A 267 2.72 7.35 -16.77
CA ARG A 267 3.62 6.63 -15.86
C ARG A 267 4.64 7.60 -15.28
N ILE A 268 4.97 7.40 -14.01
CA ILE A 268 5.98 8.18 -13.33
C ILE A 268 7.23 7.33 -13.25
N GLY A 269 8.29 7.80 -13.90
CA GLY A 269 9.61 7.17 -13.82
C GLY A 269 10.26 7.45 -12.47
N GLY A 270 11.15 6.57 -12.04
CA GLY A 270 11.87 6.73 -10.79
C GLY A 270 13.26 6.10 -10.82
N PHE A 271 14.09 6.51 -9.87
CA PHE A 271 15.40 5.94 -9.64
C PHE A 271 15.26 4.74 -8.70
N TRP A 272 15.80 3.60 -9.05
CA TRP A 272 15.78 2.42 -8.18
C TRP A 272 17.18 1.82 -8.09
N SER A 273 17.42 1.06 -7.03
CA SER A 273 18.76 0.60 -6.63
C SER A 273 19.51 -0.20 -7.69
N GLY A 274 18.84 -1.04 -8.48
CA GLY A 274 19.48 -1.86 -9.51
C GLY A 274 19.66 -1.15 -10.86
N ARG A 275 19.33 0.14 -11.00
CA ARG A 275 19.49 0.89 -12.26
C ARG A 275 20.93 0.92 -12.77
N LYS A 276 21.92 1.08 -11.88
CA LYS A 276 23.34 1.25 -12.24
C LYS A 276 24.11 -0.04 -12.51
N ASP A 277 23.59 -1.19 -12.07
CA ASP A 277 24.29 -2.46 -12.25
C ASP A 277 23.36 -3.55 -12.85
N PRO A 278 22.92 -3.37 -14.11
CA PRO A 278 22.17 -4.41 -14.82
C PRO A 278 22.96 -5.72 -14.94
N SER A 279 24.30 -5.66 -14.85
CA SER A 279 25.20 -6.79 -15.00
C SER A 279 25.12 -7.80 -13.86
N LYS A 280 24.69 -7.36 -12.66
CA LYS A 280 24.31 -8.26 -11.56
C LYS A 280 22.99 -8.97 -11.79
N GLY A 281 22.32 -8.72 -12.92
CA GLY A 281 21.07 -9.37 -13.29
C GLY A 281 19.89 -9.01 -12.38
N GLU A 282 20.04 -7.98 -11.54
CA GLU A 282 18.95 -7.51 -10.70
C GLU A 282 17.88 -6.88 -11.57
N LYS A 283 16.66 -7.40 -11.47
CA LYS A 283 15.49 -6.85 -12.16
C LYS A 283 14.58 -6.21 -11.13
N LYS A 284 14.12 -5.00 -11.43
CA LYS A 284 13.04 -4.38 -10.66
C LYS A 284 11.86 -5.36 -10.64
N PRO A 285 11.23 -5.61 -9.47
CA PRO A 285 10.07 -6.47 -9.41
C PRO A 285 9.02 -5.97 -10.40
N ASN A 286 8.64 -6.83 -11.35
CA ASN A 286 7.72 -6.42 -12.40
C ASN A 286 6.33 -6.15 -11.79
N THR A 287 5.80 -4.95 -12.01
CA THR A 287 4.44 -4.56 -11.59
C THR A 287 3.36 -5.16 -12.47
N SER A 288 3.74 -5.78 -13.58
CA SER A 288 2.87 -6.09 -14.69
C SER A 288 3.10 -7.47 -15.29
N HIS A 289 1.99 -8.08 -15.70
CA HIS A 289 1.96 -9.40 -16.28
C HIS A 289 2.64 -9.48 -17.64
N GLY A 290 3.74 -10.22 -17.75
CA GLY A 290 4.05 -10.94 -18.98
C GLY A 290 3.93 -12.44 -18.70
N GLY A 291 2.74 -13.05 -18.90
CA GLY A 291 2.64 -14.52 -18.89
C GLY A 291 1.47 -15.20 -18.16
N GLY A 292 0.44 -14.48 -17.69
CA GLY A 292 -0.79 -15.11 -17.17
C GLY A 292 -0.71 -15.68 -15.74
N VAL A 293 0.41 -15.49 -15.03
CA VAL A 293 0.51 -15.76 -13.58
C VAL A 293 0.19 -14.48 -12.82
N LEU A 294 -0.74 -14.56 -11.85
CA LEU A 294 -1.28 -13.45 -11.04
C LEU A 294 -0.17 -12.54 -10.45
N PRO A 295 -0.38 -11.21 -10.38
CA PRO A 295 0.70 -10.25 -10.20
C PRO A 295 1.03 -10.35 -8.73
N VAL A 296 2.12 -11.02 -8.38
CA VAL A 296 2.46 -11.49 -7.03
C VAL A 296 1.95 -10.47 -6.00
N PRO A 297 0.72 -10.62 -5.47
CA PRO A 297 0.13 -9.61 -4.58
C PRO A 297 0.97 -9.46 -3.30
N ASN A 298 1.78 -10.49 -3.06
CA ASN A 298 2.80 -10.66 -2.07
C ASN A 298 3.99 -9.67 -2.19
N ARG A 299 4.09 -8.82 -3.22
CA ARG A 299 5.06 -7.71 -3.24
C ARG A 299 4.42 -6.33 -3.38
N LEU A 300 3.09 -6.26 -3.52
CA LEU A 300 2.37 -5.00 -3.59
C LEU A 300 2.34 -4.24 -2.25
N ALA A 301 3.33 -4.44 -1.36
CA ALA A 301 3.42 -3.82 -0.03
C ALA A 301 2.01 -3.72 0.59
N GLN A 302 1.49 -4.91 0.96
CA GLN A 302 0.07 -5.16 1.23
C GLN A 302 -0.57 -3.95 1.87
N GLN A 303 -1.58 -3.46 1.16
CA GLN A 303 -2.15 -2.14 1.28
C GLN A 303 -2.78 -2.03 2.67
N GLY A 304 -2.05 -1.47 3.64
CA GLY A 304 -2.61 -1.20 4.98
C GLY A 304 -3.96 -0.49 4.90
N GLY A 305 -4.18 0.23 3.81
CA GLY A 305 -5.49 0.58 3.28
C GLY A 305 -5.33 1.65 2.22
N TRP A 306 -6.38 2.43 2.00
CA TRP A 306 -6.30 3.72 1.33
C TRP A 306 -7.18 4.75 2.02
N MET A 307 -6.79 6.02 1.84
CA MET A 307 -7.70 7.14 2.00
C MET A 307 -7.91 7.79 0.65
N ALA A 308 -9.05 8.43 0.46
CA ALA A 308 -9.29 9.30 -0.67
C ALA A 308 -10.31 10.38 -0.28
N THR A 309 -10.06 11.60 -0.73
CA THR A 309 -11.07 12.66 -0.71
C THR A 309 -12.23 12.31 -1.65
N LYS A 310 -13.39 12.91 -1.40
CA LYS A 310 -14.55 12.83 -2.29
C LYS A 310 -14.18 13.18 -3.73
N THR A 311 -13.42 14.25 -3.92
CA THR A 311 -12.97 14.71 -5.25
C THR A 311 -12.06 13.70 -5.93
N GLN A 312 -11.11 13.10 -5.20
CA GLN A 312 -10.26 12.04 -5.73
C GLN A 312 -11.09 10.82 -6.15
N LEU A 313 -12.07 10.38 -5.35
CA LEU A 313 -12.94 9.25 -5.70
C LEU A 313 -13.76 9.53 -6.96
N ILE A 314 -14.37 10.71 -7.07
CA ILE A 314 -15.12 11.13 -8.28
C ILE A 314 -14.20 11.11 -9.50
N ARG A 315 -13.01 11.71 -9.39
CA ARG A 315 -12.04 11.78 -10.48
C ARG A 315 -11.58 10.41 -10.90
N MET A 316 -11.20 9.57 -9.95
CA MET A 316 -10.77 8.21 -10.22
C MET A 316 -11.87 7.43 -10.92
N ASN A 317 -13.10 7.46 -10.39
CA ASN A 317 -14.24 6.73 -10.93
C ASN A 317 -14.65 7.19 -12.34
N ASN A 318 -14.66 8.50 -12.58
CA ASN A 318 -15.22 9.05 -13.83
C ASN A 318 -14.19 9.25 -14.93
N GLN A 319 -12.89 9.36 -14.61
CA GLN A 319 -11.88 9.82 -15.57
C GLN A 319 -10.64 8.93 -15.64
N LEU A 320 -10.21 8.33 -14.52
CA LEU A 320 -8.91 7.68 -14.46
C LEU A 320 -9.00 6.17 -14.60
N CYS A 321 -9.97 5.55 -13.94
CA CYS A 321 -10.11 4.11 -13.91
C CYS A 321 -10.88 3.63 -15.15
N LYS A 322 -10.43 2.51 -15.73
CA LYS A 322 -11.18 1.86 -16.81
C LYS A 322 -12.44 1.17 -16.28
N SER A 323 -12.36 0.62 -15.07
CA SER A 323 -13.51 0.17 -14.28
C SER A 323 -13.93 1.21 -13.25
N ASN A 324 -15.02 0.95 -12.53
CA ASN A 324 -15.33 1.72 -11.33
C ASN A 324 -14.25 1.51 -10.26
N VAL A 325 -13.97 2.55 -9.48
CA VAL A 325 -13.12 2.47 -8.28
C VAL A 325 -13.79 1.60 -7.22
N LEU A 326 -15.11 1.76 -7.12
CA LEU A 326 -15.92 1.12 -6.10
C LEU A 326 -16.48 -0.18 -6.66
N PRO A 327 -16.50 -1.26 -5.88
CA PRO A 327 -17.17 -2.48 -6.29
C PRO A 327 -18.65 -2.17 -6.55
N PRO A 328 -19.28 -2.83 -7.54
CA PRO A 328 -20.67 -2.55 -7.88
C PRO A 328 -21.60 -2.80 -6.68
N PHE A 329 -22.49 -1.85 -6.41
CA PHE A 329 -23.39 -1.89 -5.25
C PHE A 329 -24.53 -2.92 -5.38
N ASN A 330 -24.95 -3.22 -6.61
CA ASN A 330 -26.17 -3.98 -6.90
C ASN A 330 -25.94 -5.29 -7.67
N THR A 331 -24.72 -5.80 -7.75
CA THR A 331 -24.51 -7.08 -8.43
C THR A 331 -25.06 -8.22 -7.58
N ARG A 332 -26.00 -8.98 -8.14
CA ARG A 332 -26.31 -10.35 -7.70
C ARG A 332 -25.07 -11.22 -7.97
N MET A 333 -24.03 -11.09 -7.14
CA MET A 333 -22.79 -11.86 -7.22
C MET A 333 -22.97 -13.37 -6.99
N GLY A 334 -24.21 -13.84 -6.82
CA GLY A 334 -24.57 -15.25 -6.76
C GLY A 334 -25.12 -15.85 -8.06
N ASN A 335 -25.32 -15.07 -9.14
CA ASN A 335 -25.82 -15.65 -10.39
C ASN A 335 -24.64 -16.18 -11.22
N ASN A 336 -24.27 -17.43 -10.94
CA ASN A 336 -23.15 -18.22 -11.48
C ASN A 336 -23.23 -18.50 -13.00
N ASN A 337 -23.53 -17.50 -13.83
CA ASN A 337 -23.32 -17.62 -15.25
C ASN A 337 -21.80 -17.61 -15.50
N LYS A 338 -21.25 -18.80 -15.78
CA LYS A 338 -19.82 -19.09 -15.96
C LYS A 338 -19.04 -18.14 -16.90
N LYS A 339 -19.73 -17.30 -17.69
CA LYS A 339 -19.11 -16.32 -18.58
C LYS A 339 -18.60 -15.07 -17.84
N ASP A 340 -19.25 -14.64 -16.76
CA ASP A 340 -18.81 -13.47 -15.97
C ASP A 340 -17.83 -13.85 -14.84
N GLN A 341 -17.59 -15.15 -14.66
CA GLN A 341 -16.70 -15.71 -13.64
C GLN A 341 -15.23 -15.33 -13.85
N HIS A 342 -14.83 -14.95 -15.06
CA HIS A 342 -13.45 -14.56 -15.35
C HIS A 342 -13.03 -13.23 -14.70
N TYR A 343 -13.97 -12.33 -14.41
CA TYR A 343 -13.64 -11.03 -13.81
C TYR A 343 -13.47 -11.11 -12.28
N TYR A 344 -14.06 -12.11 -11.64
CA TYR A 344 -14.05 -12.29 -10.18
C TYR A 344 -13.26 -13.53 -9.72
N ARG A 345 -12.58 -14.22 -10.64
CA ARG A 345 -11.86 -15.47 -10.34
C ARG A 345 -10.55 -15.24 -9.60
N ASP A 346 -9.95 -14.07 -9.76
CA ASP A 346 -8.57 -13.83 -9.32
C ASP A 346 -8.49 -13.42 -7.85
N PHE A 347 -9.56 -12.80 -7.32
CA PHE A 347 -9.78 -12.55 -5.90
C PHE A 347 -11.28 -12.63 -5.67
N GLY A 348 -11.78 -13.84 -5.43
CA GLY A 348 -13.20 -14.05 -5.23
C GLY A 348 -13.79 -13.07 -4.22
N PRO A 349 -15.12 -12.87 -4.18
CA PRO A 349 -15.84 -12.02 -3.21
C PRO A 349 -15.64 -12.43 -1.73
N GLN A 350 -14.66 -13.28 -1.43
CA GLN A 350 -14.23 -13.79 -0.14
C GLN A 350 -12.95 -13.08 0.36
N GLY A 351 -12.20 -12.37 -0.50
CA GLY A 351 -10.95 -11.71 -0.11
C GLY A 351 -11.21 -10.32 0.48
N VAL A 352 -10.66 -10.04 1.67
CA VAL A 352 -10.77 -8.73 2.32
C VAL A 352 -10.14 -7.63 1.45
N GLU A 353 -9.10 -7.95 0.69
CA GLU A 353 -8.35 -7.05 -0.19
C GLU A 353 -9.15 -6.64 -1.43
N PHE A 354 -10.05 -7.49 -1.89
CA PHE A 354 -10.99 -7.15 -2.96
C PHE A 354 -12.03 -6.13 -2.46
N TRP A 355 -12.42 -6.22 -1.19
CA TRP A 355 -13.47 -5.39 -0.59
C TRP A 355 -12.97 -4.11 0.08
N SER A 356 -11.74 -4.12 0.58
CA SER A 356 -11.07 -2.94 1.10
C SER A 356 -10.73 -1.95 -0.03
N GLY A 357 -10.95 -2.31 -1.31
CA GLY A 357 -10.93 -1.37 -2.44
C GLY A 357 -9.54 -1.00 -2.95
N SER A 358 -8.49 -1.52 -2.32
CA SER A 358 -7.12 -1.12 -2.59
C SER A 358 -6.56 -1.81 -3.85
N HIS A 359 -7.01 -3.04 -4.15
CA HIS A 359 -6.58 -3.74 -5.36
C HIS A 359 -7.04 -3.02 -6.62
N GLN A 360 -8.31 -2.59 -6.70
CA GLN A 360 -8.80 -1.91 -7.89
C GLN A 360 -8.11 -0.56 -8.12
N ILE A 361 -7.66 0.09 -7.04
CA ILE A 361 -7.00 1.39 -7.11
C ILE A 361 -5.55 1.26 -7.59
N PHE A 362 -4.78 0.32 -7.05
CA PHE A 362 -3.32 0.32 -7.22
C PHE A 362 -2.79 -0.77 -8.14
N SER A 363 -3.54 -1.84 -8.42
CA SER A 363 -2.97 -2.97 -9.14
C SER A 363 -2.69 -2.66 -10.61
N GLY A 364 -1.68 -3.33 -11.16
CA GLY A 364 -1.10 -3.05 -12.47
C GLY A 364 -1.88 -3.61 -13.68
N GLY A 365 -3.07 -4.16 -13.46
CA GLY A 365 -3.84 -4.82 -14.51
C GLY A 365 -4.62 -3.85 -15.41
N ASP A 366 -5.04 -4.33 -16.58
CA ASP A 366 -5.67 -3.49 -17.60
C ASP A 366 -6.98 -2.85 -17.17
N ASN A 367 -7.71 -3.48 -16.25
CA ASN A 367 -9.01 -3.02 -15.78
C ASN A 367 -8.93 -2.16 -14.51
N HIS A 368 -7.75 -1.97 -13.95
CA HIS A 368 -7.57 -1.28 -12.67
C HIS A 368 -7.27 0.20 -12.86
N CYS A 369 -7.39 0.97 -11.78
CA CYS A 369 -7.13 2.39 -11.76
C CYS A 369 -5.65 2.73 -11.93
N ASN A 370 -4.73 1.80 -11.64
CA ASN A 370 -3.30 2.01 -11.88
C ASN A 370 -2.81 3.32 -11.20
N MET A 371 -3.23 3.56 -9.96
CA MET A 371 -2.79 4.71 -9.18
C MET A 371 -1.40 4.42 -8.59
N GLN A 372 -0.55 5.43 -8.59
CA GLN A 372 0.79 5.42 -8.01
C GLN A 372 0.74 6.00 -6.60
N ARG A 373 1.03 5.17 -5.61
CA ARG A 373 1.19 5.60 -4.22
C ARG A 373 2.53 6.29 -4.02
N ILE A 374 2.54 7.39 -3.27
CA ILE A 374 3.77 8.10 -2.92
C ILE A 374 3.94 8.26 -1.41
N LEU A 375 5.18 8.17 -0.96
CA LEU A 375 5.59 8.42 0.42
C LEU A 375 6.58 9.58 0.42
N SER A 376 6.36 10.58 1.26
CA SER A 376 7.37 11.63 1.47
C SER A 376 8.62 11.02 2.08
N MET A 377 9.80 11.37 1.55
CA MET A 377 11.07 11.03 2.17
C MET A 377 11.51 12.04 3.23
N ASP A 378 10.74 13.11 3.45
CA ASP A 378 11.06 14.05 4.51
C ASP A 378 11.01 13.32 5.87
N PRO A 379 12.09 13.34 6.66
CA PRO A 379 12.17 12.77 8.00
C PRO A 379 11.04 13.15 8.95
N ASP A 380 10.55 14.38 8.89
CA ASP A 380 9.46 14.86 9.74
C ASP A 380 8.09 14.35 9.25
N HIS A 381 8.04 13.71 8.10
CA HIS A 381 6.82 13.27 7.44
C HIS A 381 6.75 11.76 7.19
N PHE A 382 7.88 11.06 7.08
CA PHE A 382 7.93 9.65 6.73
C PHE A 382 7.10 8.78 7.69
N SER A 383 7.20 9.01 9.00
CA SER A 383 6.45 8.25 10.01
C SER A 383 4.92 8.38 9.88
N ASN A 384 4.41 9.46 9.26
CA ASN A 384 2.98 9.61 8.98
C ASN A 384 2.46 8.69 7.87
N HIS A 385 3.37 8.05 7.13
CA HIS A 385 3.05 7.02 6.15
C HIS A 385 3.00 5.62 6.77
N LEU A 386 3.40 5.44 8.03
CA LEU A 386 3.40 4.14 8.68
C LEU A 386 2.08 3.90 9.40
N LEU A 387 1.47 2.74 9.19
CA LEU A 387 0.24 2.34 9.85
C LEU A 387 0.47 1.08 10.67
N TYR A 388 0.25 1.19 11.98
CA TYR A 388 0.45 0.07 12.89
C TYR A 388 -0.67 -0.96 12.76
N HIS A 389 -0.30 -2.18 12.41
CA HIS A 389 -1.18 -3.33 12.40
C HIS A 389 -1.12 -4.04 13.76
N THR A 390 -2.16 -3.79 14.55
CA THR A 390 -2.16 -4.06 15.99
C THR A 390 -2.22 -5.53 16.38
N SER A 391 -2.56 -6.44 15.45
CA SER A 391 -2.58 -7.87 15.77
C SER A 391 -1.21 -8.53 15.76
N ASN A 392 -0.17 -7.84 15.25
CA ASN A 392 1.24 -8.31 15.30
C ASN A 392 1.43 -9.75 14.79
N ASN A 393 0.57 -10.23 13.90
CA ASN A 393 0.50 -11.65 13.56
C ASN A 393 1.26 -12.03 12.28
N LYS A 394 1.59 -11.07 11.40
CA LYS A 394 2.21 -11.39 10.10
C LYS A 394 3.68 -11.67 10.21
N GLN A 395 4.36 -11.05 11.15
CA GLN A 395 5.75 -11.35 11.47
C GLN A 395 6.00 -12.84 11.76
N HIS A 396 4.99 -13.56 12.27
CA HIS A 396 5.08 -14.99 12.56
C HIS A 396 4.64 -15.89 11.39
N GLN A 397 3.80 -15.36 10.49
CA GLN A 397 3.25 -16.11 9.35
C GLN A 397 4.18 -16.07 8.14
N LEU A 398 5.05 -15.07 8.05
CA LEU A 398 5.90 -14.81 6.90
C LEU A 398 7.31 -15.36 7.10
N LYS A 399 7.95 -15.76 6.00
CA LYS A 399 9.36 -16.15 6.00
C LYS A 399 10.24 -14.91 6.17
N GLY A 400 11.38 -15.05 6.84
CA GLY A 400 12.31 -13.94 7.15
C GLY A 400 12.77 -13.13 5.94
N GLU A 401 12.88 -13.76 4.75
CA GLU A 401 13.21 -13.14 3.45
C GLU A 401 12.26 -12.02 2.98
N ARG A 402 11.24 -11.70 3.78
CA ARG A 402 10.21 -10.72 3.42
C ARG A 402 10.02 -9.67 4.50
N ILE A 403 10.95 -9.52 5.45
CA ILE A 403 10.84 -8.60 6.58
C ILE A 403 12.04 -7.65 6.56
N ALA A 404 11.79 -6.36 6.81
CA ALA A 404 12.82 -5.34 7.01
C ALA A 404 12.44 -4.46 8.20
N ARG A 405 13.42 -3.98 8.97
CA ARG A 405 13.15 -2.95 9.98
C ARG A 405 12.77 -1.65 9.27
N ALA A 406 11.79 -0.92 9.81
CA ALA A 406 11.32 0.32 9.22
C ALA A 406 12.44 1.38 9.13
N ASN A 407 13.30 1.45 10.16
CA ASN A 407 14.50 2.28 10.18
C ASN A 407 15.47 1.91 9.05
N ASP A 408 15.83 0.62 8.92
CA ASP A 408 16.74 0.16 7.87
C ASP A 408 16.20 0.47 6.48
N LEU A 409 14.91 0.21 6.24
CA LEU A 409 14.24 0.54 4.98
C LEU A 409 14.31 2.04 4.69
N PHE A 410 14.11 2.90 5.69
CA PHE A 410 14.20 4.35 5.49
C PHE A 410 15.64 4.81 5.18
N GLY A 411 16.63 4.24 5.89
CA GLY A 411 18.05 4.47 5.58
C GLY A 411 18.43 4.00 4.17
N GLN A 412 17.87 2.87 3.71
CA GLN A 412 18.06 2.39 2.34
C GLN A 412 17.44 3.34 1.31
N PHE A 413 16.26 3.91 1.57
CA PHE A 413 15.71 4.96 0.71
C PHE A 413 16.68 6.14 0.61
N ASN A 414 17.25 6.60 1.73
CA ASN A 414 18.22 7.70 1.69
C ASN A 414 19.49 7.35 0.92
N PHE A 415 20.00 6.12 1.05
CA PHE A 415 21.13 5.64 0.25
C PHE A 415 20.84 5.70 -1.26
N VAL A 416 19.66 5.23 -1.66
CA VAL A 416 19.20 5.26 -3.06
C VAL A 416 19.02 6.71 -3.53
N ARG A 417 18.52 7.61 -2.69
CA ARG A 417 18.38 9.05 -2.97
C ARG A 417 19.73 9.69 -3.25
N LYS A 418 20.71 9.55 -2.35
CA LYS A 418 22.07 10.09 -2.55
C LYS A 418 22.71 9.56 -3.83
N THR A 419 22.41 8.31 -4.18
CA THR A 419 22.88 7.72 -5.44
C THR A 419 22.21 8.34 -6.67
N ALA A 420 20.89 8.59 -6.62
CA ALA A 420 20.15 9.30 -7.65
C ALA A 420 20.67 10.74 -7.84
N GLU A 421 20.95 11.46 -6.75
CA GLU A 421 21.51 12.81 -6.79
C GLU A 421 22.88 12.86 -7.48
N ARG A 422 23.77 11.91 -7.16
CA ARG A 422 25.06 11.79 -7.86
C ARG A 422 24.88 11.55 -9.36
N GLU A 423 23.94 10.69 -9.75
CA GLU A 423 23.64 10.44 -11.17
C GLU A 423 23.07 11.67 -11.86
N LYS A 424 22.17 12.41 -11.20
CA LYS A 424 21.64 13.67 -11.70
C LYS A 424 22.76 14.67 -11.99
N ILE A 425 23.71 14.83 -11.07
CA ILE A 425 24.86 15.72 -11.27
C ILE A 425 25.67 15.29 -12.50
N MET A 426 26.00 13.99 -12.60
CA MET A 426 26.75 13.45 -13.75
C MET A 426 26.05 13.75 -15.08
N LEU A 427 24.73 13.57 -15.16
CA LEU A 427 23.91 13.87 -16.34
C LEU A 427 23.79 15.36 -16.67
N GLN A 428 24.04 16.25 -15.70
CA GLN A 428 24.01 17.70 -15.90
C GLN A 428 25.38 18.28 -16.28
N THR A 429 26.47 17.60 -15.91
CA THR A 429 27.84 18.05 -16.14
C THR A 429 28.52 17.44 -17.36
N GLY A 430 28.03 16.28 -17.82
CA GLY A 430 28.50 15.59 -19.03
C GLY A 430 27.63 15.93 -20.22
#